data_AF-A0A1X7T483-F1
#
_entry.id   AF-A0A1X7T483-F1
#
_cell.length_a   1.000
_cell.length_b   1.000
_cell.length_c   1.000
_cell.angle_alpha   90.00
_cell.angle_beta   90.00
_cell.angle_gamma   90.00
#
_symmetry.space_group_name_H-M   'P 1'
#
loop_
_entity.id
_entity.type
_entity.pdbx_description
1 polymer ?
#
loop_
_entity_poly.entity_id
_entity_poly.type
_entity_poly.pdbx_seq_one_letter_code
_entity_poly.pdbx_strand_id
1 'polypeptide(L)'
;MSVSSTGGASPSATVDVNKVKKVINDILVSHYADLNSLKTSLSDLASQLYAAHLISDEVRETRSMEKFITEFRASLSFIWKLPKVEEHCQQFLSSFVAVRGSYAKAAEALGEDWIEAIRNELGFDLNIDVDV
;
A
#
# COMPACT_ATOMS: atom_id res chain seq x y z
N MET A 1 37.06 -19.95 -38.37
CA MET A 1 37.19 -19.52 -36.96
C MET A 1 35.92 -18.80 -36.56
N SER A 2 35.53 -18.98 -35.30
CA SER A 2 34.16 -18.94 -34.79
C SER A 2 33.47 -17.58 -34.82
N VAL A 3 32.17 -17.62 -35.07
CA VAL A 3 31.21 -16.51 -34.97
C VAL A 3 31.16 -15.97 -33.54
N SER A 4 31.33 -14.66 -33.40
CA SER A 4 31.13 -13.93 -32.14
C SER A 4 29.63 -13.84 -31.84
N SER A 5 29.22 -14.49 -30.77
CA SER A 5 27.87 -14.41 -30.22
C SER A 5 27.74 -13.11 -29.42
N THR A 6 26.91 -12.19 -29.91
CA THR A 6 26.46 -11.02 -29.15
C THR A 6 25.57 -11.52 -28.02
N GLY A 7 26.12 -11.52 -26.80
CA GLY A 7 25.37 -11.83 -25.57
C GLY A 7 24.10 -10.99 -25.51
N GLY A 8 22.96 -11.66 -25.65
CA GLY A 8 21.65 -11.04 -25.52
C GLY A 8 21.53 -10.45 -24.12
N ALA A 9 21.31 -9.14 -24.05
CA ALA A 9 20.78 -8.53 -22.85
C ALA A 9 19.43 -9.20 -22.57
N SER A 10 19.34 -9.95 -21.47
CA SER A 10 18.05 -10.41 -20.95
C SER A 10 17.11 -9.20 -20.86
N PRO A 11 15.86 -9.30 -21.34
CA PRO A 11 14.89 -8.26 -21.08
C PRO A 11 14.80 -8.11 -19.57
N SER A 12 15.15 -6.93 -19.04
CA SER A 12 14.79 -6.58 -17.67
C SER A 12 13.29 -6.76 -17.58
N ALA A 13 12.84 -7.77 -16.83
CA ALA A 13 11.42 -8.04 -16.67
C ALA A 13 10.80 -6.78 -16.06
N THR A 14 10.01 -6.07 -16.85
CA THR A 14 9.28 -4.90 -16.36
C THR A 14 8.27 -5.40 -15.33
N VAL A 15 8.35 -4.90 -14.10
CA VAL A 15 7.40 -5.24 -13.04
C VAL A 15 5.98 -4.93 -13.51
N ASP A 16 5.10 -5.92 -13.43
CA ASP A 16 3.68 -5.76 -13.74
C ASP A 16 2.97 -5.07 -12.58
N VAL A 17 2.82 -3.74 -12.69
CA VAL A 17 2.18 -2.90 -11.67
C VAL A 17 0.74 -3.33 -11.38
N ASN A 18 0.03 -3.92 -12.34
CA ASN A 18 -1.34 -4.37 -12.09
C ASN A 18 -1.37 -5.60 -11.17
N LYS A 19 -0.38 -6.50 -11.27
CA LYS A 19 -0.23 -7.60 -10.32
C LYS A 19 0.11 -7.09 -8.92
N VAL A 20 1.01 -6.11 -8.82
CA VAL A 20 1.35 -5.47 -7.53
C VAL A 20 0.11 -4.88 -6.86
N LYS A 21 -0.66 -4.06 -7.61
CA LYS A 21 -1.92 -3.47 -7.11
C LYS A 21 -2.93 -4.54 -6.68
N LYS A 22 -2.98 -5.67 -7.38
CA LYS A 22 -3.88 -6.78 -7.04
C LYS A 22 -3.49 -7.38 -5.68
N VAL A 23 -2.23 -7.76 -5.49
CA VAL A 23 -1.73 -8.33 -4.23
C VAL A 23 -1.99 -7.38 -3.05
N ILE A 24 -1.68 -6.09 -3.22
CA ILE A 24 -1.96 -5.05 -2.22
C ILE A 24 -3.45 -5.03 -1.82
N ASN A 25 -4.35 -5.08 -2.82
CA ASN A 25 -5.79 -5.10 -2.57
C ASN A 25 -6.24 -6.40 -1.89
N ASP A 26 -5.71 -7.55 -2.29
CA ASP A 26 -6.10 -8.85 -1.74
C ASP A 26 -5.75 -8.93 -0.24
N ILE A 27 -4.56 -8.46 0.15
CA ILE A 27 -4.16 -8.35 1.57
C ILE A 27 -4.99 -7.30 2.31
N LEU A 28 -5.28 -6.16 1.70
CA LEU A 28 -6.13 -5.15 2.35
C LEU A 28 -7.56 -5.68 2.61
N VAL A 29 -8.07 -6.54 1.72
CA VAL A 29 -9.36 -7.22 1.89
C VAL A 29 -9.30 -8.26 3.01
N SER A 30 -8.19 -9.00 3.17
CA SER A 30 -8.06 -9.97 4.27
C SER A 30 -8.05 -9.30 5.65
N HIS A 31 -7.49 -8.09 5.76
CA HIS A 31 -7.48 -7.30 6.99
C HIS A 31 -8.73 -6.43 7.21
N TYR A 32 -9.69 -6.43 6.27
CA TYR A 32 -10.78 -5.46 6.26
C TYR A 32 -11.64 -5.49 7.53
N ALA A 33 -11.94 -6.69 8.06
CA ALA A 33 -12.74 -6.83 9.27
C ALA A 33 -12.02 -6.28 10.51
N ASP A 34 -10.72 -6.58 10.64
CA ASP A 34 -9.89 -6.14 11.76
C ASP A 34 -9.67 -4.62 11.72
N LEU A 35 -9.42 -4.06 10.54
CA LEU A 35 -9.34 -2.61 10.36
C LEU A 35 -10.65 -1.91 10.74
N ASN A 36 -11.81 -2.45 10.35
CA ASN A 36 -13.12 -1.88 10.71
C ASN A 36 -13.49 -2.08 12.19
N SER A 37 -12.76 -2.93 12.92
CA SER A 37 -12.89 -3.04 14.39
C SER A 37 -12.27 -1.84 15.13
N LEU A 38 -11.38 -1.08 14.47
CA LEU A 38 -10.80 0.15 15.00
C LEU A 38 -11.84 1.28 15.01
N LYS A 39 -12.44 1.52 16.18
CA LYS A 39 -13.55 2.49 16.34
C LYS A 39 -13.10 3.83 16.94
N THR A 40 -12.00 3.84 17.68
CA THR A 40 -11.45 5.02 18.37
C THR A 40 -10.55 5.83 17.45
N SER A 41 -10.37 7.13 17.69
CA SER A 41 -9.41 7.98 16.95
C SER A 41 -9.57 8.04 15.42
N LEU A 42 -10.74 7.69 14.88
CA LEU A 42 -11.03 7.81 13.44
C LEU A 42 -10.94 9.26 12.93
N SER A 43 -11.19 10.24 13.79
CA SER A 43 -10.99 11.66 13.46
C SER A 43 -9.51 12.03 13.31
N ASP A 44 -8.65 11.44 14.14
CA ASP A 44 -7.19 11.68 14.07
C ASP A 44 -6.65 11.01 12.81
N LEU A 45 -7.05 9.76 12.54
CA LEU A 45 -6.69 9.07 11.30
C LEU A 45 -7.17 9.84 10.07
N ALA A 46 -8.42 10.32 10.05
CA ALA A 46 -8.95 11.13 8.95
C ALA A 46 -8.06 12.35 8.69
N SER A 47 -7.61 13.02 9.75
CA SER A 47 -6.76 14.20 9.65
C SER A 47 -5.38 13.87 9.07
N GLN A 48 -4.78 12.75 9.48
CA GLN A 48 -3.50 12.27 8.94
C GLN A 48 -3.62 11.89 7.46
N LEU A 49 -4.65 11.10 7.10
CA LEU A 49 -4.90 10.69 5.72
C LEU A 49 -5.17 11.89 4.80
N TYR A 50 -5.89 12.90 5.29
CA TYR A 50 -6.15 14.13 4.54
C TYR A 50 -4.87 14.95 4.34
N ALA A 51 -4.05 15.08 5.38
CA ALA A 51 -2.76 15.75 5.30
C ALA A 51 -1.80 15.05 4.33
N ALA A 52 -1.90 13.72 4.21
CA ALA A 52 -1.17 12.91 3.23
C ALA A 52 -1.79 12.95 1.82
N HIS A 53 -2.87 13.71 1.60
CA HIS A 53 -3.61 13.79 0.33
C HIS A 53 -4.17 12.45 -0.18
N LEU A 54 -4.39 11.49 0.73
CA LEU A 54 -4.95 10.18 0.40
C LEU A 54 -6.48 10.18 0.35
N ILE A 55 -7.10 11.14 1.04
CA ILE A 55 -8.55 11.29 1.07
C ILE A 55 -8.98 12.73 0.81
N SER A 56 -10.16 12.88 0.21
CA SER A 56 -10.80 14.18 0.02
C SER A 56 -11.35 14.74 1.33
N ASP A 57 -11.71 16.02 1.32
CA ASP A 57 -12.36 16.70 2.44
C ASP A 57 -13.70 16.02 2.78
N GLU A 58 -14.47 15.63 1.76
CA GLU A 58 -15.74 14.89 1.92
C GLU A 58 -15.52 13.56 2.65
N VAL A 59 -14.53 12.77 2.23
CA VAL A 59 -14.22 11.49 2.86
C VAL A 59 -13.72 11.68 4.29
N ARG A 60 -12.92 12.73 4.56
CA ARG A 60 -12.43 13.06 5.91
C ARG A 60 -13.58 13.20 6.91
N GLU A 61 -14.64 13.92 6.54
CA GLU A 61 -15.78 14.18 7.42
C GLU A 61 -16.61 12.93 7.73
N THR A 62 -16.52 11.87 6.93
CA THR A 62 -17.23 10.60 7.20
C THR A 62 -16.73 9.87 8.44
N ARG A 63 -15.45 10.09 8.81
CA ARG A 63 -14.77 9.40 9.93
C ARG A 63 -14.97 7.88 9.89
N SER A 64 -14.90 7.29 8.69
CA SER A 64 -15.22 5.89 8.46
C SER A 64 -14.03 5.15 7.85
N MET A 65 -13.57 4.10 8.53
CA MET A 65 -12.50 3.23 8.05
C MET A 65 -12.83 2.63 6.68
N GLU A 66 -14.07 2.17 6.48
CA GLU A 66 -14.57 1.69 5.18
C GLU A 66 -14.38 2.73 4.08
N LYS A 67 -14.71 4.00 4.35
CA LYS A 67 -14.58 5.08 3.36
C LYS A 67 -13.12 5.40 3.08
N PHE A 68 -12.27 5.39 4.10
CA PHE A 68 -10.83 5.58 3.93
C PHE A 68 -10.20 4.49 3.06
N ILE A 69 -10.54 3.22 3.33
CA ILE A 69 -10.07 2.07 2.54
C ILE A 69 -10.59 2.16 1.10
N THR A 70 -11.86 2.54 0.91
CA THR A 70 -12.45 2.68 -0.43
C THR A 70 -11.72 3.74 -1.25
N GLU A 71 -11.43 4.89 -0.66
CA GLU A 71 -10.71 5.99 -1.33
C GLU A 71 -9.26 5.62 -1.63
N PHE A 72 -8.58 4.92 -0.71
CA PHE A 72 -7.24 4.37 -0.94
C PHE A 72 -7.21 3.42 -2.14
N ARG A 73 -8.19 2.51 -2.25
CA ARG A 73 -8.27 1.55 -3.37
C ARG A 73 -8.59 2.24 -4.69
N ALA A 74 -9.49 3.22 -4.66
CA ALA A 74 -9.86 4.01 -5.83
C ALA A 74 -8.64 4.77 -6.38
N SER A 75 -7.93 5.50 -5.51
CA SER A 75 -6.70 6.22 -5.88
C SER A 75 -5.60 5.29 -6.38
N LEU A 76 -5.36 4.16 -5.71
CA LEU A 76 -4.39 3.14 -6.13
C LEU A 76 -4.66 2.64 -7.56
N SER A 77 -5.93 2.48 -7.95
CA SER A 77 -6.30 1.98 -9.29
C SER A 77 -5.74 2.82 -10.44
N PHE A 78 -5.57 4.13 -10.22
CA PHE A 78 -5.08 5.11 -11.20
C PHE A 78 -3.54 5.22 -11.26
N ILE A 79 -2.81 4.46 -10.44
CA ILE A 79 -1.35 4.49 -10.40
C ILE A 79 -0.77 3.45 -11.36
N TRP A 80 0.20 3.88 -12.17
CA TRP A 80 0.82 3.07 -13.24
C TRP A 80 2.32 2.84 -13.06
N LYS A 81 2.93 3.47 -12.04
CA LYS A 81 4.37 3.37 -11.77
C LYS A 81 4.58 2.75 -10.39
N LEU A 82 5.41 1.72 -10.31
CA LEU A 82 5.71 1.03 -9.04
C LEU A 82 6.17 2.00 -7.93
N PRO A 83 7.09 2.95 -8.15
CA PRO A 83 7.50 3.87 -7.07
C PRO A 83 6.36 4.74 -6.53
N LYS A 84 5.34 5.01 -7.36
CA LYS A 84 4.14 5.74 -6.92
C LYS A 84 3.16 4.85 -6.16
N VAL A 85 3.13 3.54 -6.44
CA VAL A 85 2.38 2.57 -5.63
C VAL A 85 3.01 2.46 -4.26
N GLU A 86 4.34 2.35 -4.19
CA GLU A 86 5.11 2.30 -2.93
C GLU A 86 4.89 3.57 -2.11
N GLU A 87 4.99 4.76 -2.71
CA GLU A 87 4.71 6.04 -2.03
C GLU A 87 3.28 6.09 -1.46
N HIS A 88 2.29 5.66 -2.25
CA HIS A 88 0.88 5.63 -1.84
C HIS A 88 0.63 4.70 -0.65
N CYS A 89 1.23 3.50 -0.69
CA CYS A 89 1.20 2.55 0.43
C CYS A 89 1.91 3.13 1.67
N GLN A 90 3.10 3.71 1.50
CA GLN A 90 3.87 4.28 2.62
C GLN A 90 3.10 5.39 3.32
N GLN A 91 2.50 6.32 2.57
CA GLN A 91 1.72 7.41 3.12
C GLN A 91 0.52 6.90 3.91
N PHE A 92 -0.12 5.83 3.43
CA PHE A 92 -1.25 5.21 4.11
C PHE A 92 -0.83 4.61 5.44
N LEU A 93 0.25 3.80 5.46
CA LEU A 93 0.79 3.19 6.67
C LEU A 93 1.29 4.26 7.67
N SER A 94 2.01 5.27 7.19
CA SER A 94 2.53 6.36 8.03
C SER A 94 1.41 7.15 8.72
N SER A 95 0.24 7.28 8.06
CA SER A 95 -0.94 7.93 8.64
C SER A 95 -1.50 7.14 9.83
N PHE A 96 -1.45 5.80 9.78
CA PHE A 96 -1.84 4.94 10.88
C PHE A 96 -0.83 5.00 12.03
N VAL A 97 0.47 4.93 11.71
CA VAL A 97 1.56 5.05 12.69
C VAL A 97 1.44 6.36 13.48
N ALA A 98 1.15 7.47 12.81
CA ALA A 98 1.00 8.79 13.45
C ALA A 98 -0.11 8.84 14.51
N VAL A 99 -1.16 8.02 14.37
CA VAL A 99 -2.25 7.89 15.37
C VAL A 99 -1.83 7.06 16.58
N ARG A 100 -0.81 6.19 16.41
CA ARG A 100 -0.22 5.32 17.45
C ARG A 100 -1.18 4.23 17.94
N GLY A 101 -0.75 3.49 18.96
CA GLY A 101 -1.55 2.44 19.59
C GLY A 101 -1.90 1.32 18.60
N SER A 102 -3.17 0.91 18.58
CA SER A 102 -3.65 -0.15 17.69
C SER A 102 -3.52 0.19 16.20
N TYR A 103 -3.51 1.49 15.83
CA TYR A 103 -3.30 1.89 14.43
C TYR A 103 -1.87 1.62 13.98
N ALA A 104 -0.87 1.94 14.80
CA ALA A 104 0.53 1.62 14.48
C ALA A 104 0.74 0.10 14.32
N LYS A 105 0.12 -0.70 15.20
CA LYS A 105 0.18 -2.16 15.08
C LYS A 105 -0.53 -2.71 13.84
N ALA A 106 -1.64 -2.10 13.44
CA ALA A 106 -2.29 -2.45 12.18
C ALA A 106 -1.43 -2.07 10.96
N ALA A 107 -0.71 -0.95 11.01
CA ALA A 107 0.19 -0.53 9.94
C ALA A 107 1.39 -1.49 9.78
N GLU A 108 2.02 -1.87 10.90
CA GLU A 108 3.13 -2.83 10.94
C GLU A 108 2.70 -4.16 10.31
N ALA A 109 1.62 -4.78 10.81
CA ALA A 109 1.12 -6.05 10.29
C ALA A 109 0.72 -5.98 8.81
N LEU A 110 0.03 -4.91 8.40
CA LEU A 110 -0.39 -4.74 7.00
C LEU A 110 0.81 -4.55 6.06
N GLY A 111 1.81 -3.78 6.48
CA GLY A 111 3.02 -3.54 5.71
C GLY A 111 3.88 -4.80 5.56
N GLU A 112 4.06 -5.55 6.64
CA GLU A 112 4.76 -6.85 6.62
C GLU A 112 4.09 -7.83 5.65
N ASP A 113 2.76 -7.98 5.73
CA ASP A 113 1.99 -8.87 4.86
C ASP A 113 2.06 -8.44 3.38
N TRP A 114 2.08 -7.13 3.09
CA TRP A 114 2.29 -6.64 1.72
C TRP A 114 3.68 -6.99 1.18
N ILE A 115 4.74 -6.77 1.97
CA ILE A 115 6.11 -7.10 1.57
C ILE A 115 6.22 -8.61 1.34
N GLU A 116 5.73 -9.42 2.28
CA GLU A 116 5.80 -10.88 2.19
C GLU A 116 5.04 -11.42 0.97
N ALA A 117 3.79 -10.95 0.75
CA ALA A 117 2.98 -11.41 -0.37
C ALA A 117 3.59 -11.03 -1.73
N ILE A 118 4.10 -9.79 -1.87
CA ILE A 118 4.77 -9.34 -3.10
C ILE A 118 6.05 -10.13 -3.35
N ARG A 119 6.85 -10.42 -2.32
CA ARG A 119 8.04 -11.27 -2.43
C ARG A 119 7.68 -12.66 -2.91
N ASN A 120 6.67 -13.28 -2.30
CA ASN A 120 6.27 -14.65 -2.59
C ASN A 120 5.63 -14.80 -3.98
N GLU A 121 4.80 -13.83 -4.40
CA GLU A 121 4.07 -13.92 -5.67
C GLU A 121 4.85 -13.36 -6.87
N LEU A 122 5.65 -12.30 -6.65
CA LEU A 122 6.26 -11.52 -7.73
C LEU A 122 7.79 -11.53 -7.70
N GLY A 123 8.41 -12.07 -6.65
CA GLY A 123 9.85 -12.32 -6.58
C GLY A 123 10.70 -11.09 -6.27
N PHE A 124 10.13 -10.03 -5.70
CA PHE A 124 10.85 -8.83 -5.26
C PHE A 124 10.22 -8.22 -4.00
N ASP A 125 10.92 -7.32 -3.33
CA ASP A 125 10.43 -6.62 -2.15
C ASP A 125 9.77 -5.29 -2.51
N LEU A 126 8.58 -5.04 -1.96
CA LEU A 126 7.95 -3.73 -2.03
C LEU A 126 8.77 -2.73 -1.19
N ASN A 127 9.20 -1.62 -1.78
CA ASN A 127 10.04 -0.64 -1.08
C ASN A 127 9.20 0.30 -0.20
N ILE A 128 8.77 -0.22 0.95
CA ILE A 128 8.08 0.51 2.03
C ILE A 128 8.78 0.23 3.37
N ASP A 129 8.70 1.19 4.28
CA ASP A 129 9.26 1.14 5.63
C ASP A 129 8.15 0.86 6.65
N VAL A 130 8.28 -0.25 7.38
CA VAL A 130 7.33 -0.75 8.39
C VAL A 130 7.74 -0.37 9.81
N ASP A 131 8.95 0.16 10.01
CA ASP A 131 9.53 0.47 11.32
C ASP A 131 9.40 1.96 11.73
N VAL A 132 8.58 2.74 11.02
CA VAL A 132 8.43 4.21 11.20
C VAL A 132 7.78 4.59 12.54
#